data_AF-V2WRB6-F1
#
_entry.id   AF-V2WRB6-F1
#
_cell.length_a   1.000
_cell.length_b   1.000
_cell.length_c   1.000
_cell.angle_alpha   90.00
_cell.angle_beta   90.00
_cell.angle_gamma   90.00
#
_symmetry.space_group_name_H-M   'P 1'
#
loop_
_entity.id
_entity.type
_entity.pdbx_description
1 polymer ?
#
loop_
_entity_poly.entity_id
_entity_poly.type
_entity_poly.pdbx_seq_one_letter_code
_entity_poly.pdbx_strand_id
1 'polypeptide(L)'
;MSYKALGEAEAELAELNHRNLIDCVMSDDIDTLIFGAQCLIRIEQPFKAKKSTVCNNVYIYTSQAIENSDSIGLTHAGLIFVALVNGGDYHDGLEQFGIKTAIALACCGFGDSLSNAFKNLAEPELATFLQSWWRSIRHELQSNSQGYMTNQNPSLACQITESFPDLQVLSLYVNSVTSWSPGQVPPDTSRWYPHLPQLWLVAQFAVEHLFPTHQQYLKVFHKHLFPKMAYHLITFGAPMYDAKTQHIHGLLADAAVTKIYPQP
;
A
#
# COMPACT_ATOMS: atom_id res chain seq x y z
N MET A 1 4.69 8.83 17.47
CA MET A 1 3.56 7.88 17.58
C MET A 1 3.92 6.69 16.72
N SER A 2 3.92 5.48 17.26
CA SER A 2 4.11 4.26 16.48
C SER A 2 2.74 3.68 16.16
N TYR A 3 2.47 3.43 14.88
CA TYR A 3 1.29 2.68 14.44
C TYR A 3 1.71 1.25 14.14
N LYS A 4 0.87 0.28 14.51
CA LYS A 4 1.15 -1.15 14.33
C LYS A 4 -0.06 -1.80 13.68
N ALA A 5 0.14 -2.37 12.50
CA ALA A 5 -0.86 -3.17 11.79
C ALA A 5 -1.21 -4.43 12.60
N LEU A 6 -2.43 -4.93 12.43
CA LEU A 6 -2.86 -6.19 13.04
C LEU A 6 -2.33 -7.42 12.28
N GLY A 7 -2.29 -7.31 10.95
CA GLY A 7 -1.70 -8.29 10.05
C GLY A 7 -0.56 -7.68 9.24
N GLU A 8 -0.69 -7.71 7.92
CA GLU A 8 0.31 -7.15 7.02
C GLU A 8 0.24 -5.63 6.94
N ALA A 9 1.41 -5.01 6.97
CA ALA A 9 1.51 -3.56 6.90
C ALA A 9 0.93 -3.01 5.59
N GLU A 10 1.08 -3.75 4.49
CA GLU A 10 0.61 -3.32 3.17
C GLU A 10 -0.90 -3.36 3.04
N ALA A 11 -1.53 -4.43 3.55
CA ALA A 11 -2.98 -4.52 3.67
C ALA A 11 -3.55 -3.39 4.54
N GLU A 12 -2.90 -3.11 5.67
CA GLU A 12 -3.30 -2.02 6.56
C GLU A 12 -3.16 -0.65 5.88
N LEU A 13 -2.04 -0.40 5.19
CA LEU A 13 -1.81 0.84 4.44
C LEU A 13 -2.78 1.01 3.28
N ALA A 14 -3.12 -0.07 2.57
CA ALA A 14 -4.13 -0.06 1.52
C ALA A 14 -5.51 0.33 2.07
N GLU A 15 -5.90 -0.22 3.22
CA GLU A 15 -7.18 0.11 3.88
C GLU A 15 -7.20 1.56 4.39
N LEU A 16 -6.09 2.05 4.96
CA LEU A 16 -5.93 3.46 5.34
C LEU A 16 -6.08 4.40 4.14
N ASN A 17 -5.50 4.03 3.00
CA ASN A 17 -5.59 4.80 1.78
C ASN A 17 -7.02 4.78 1.21
N HIS A 18 -7.64 3.61 1.14
CA HIS A 18 -9.02 3.44 0.67
C HIS A 18 -10.03 4.25 1.50
N ARG A 19 -9.77 4.42 2.81
CA ARG A 19 -10.61 5.20 3.73
C ARG A 19 -10.29 6.69 3.76
N ASN A 20 -9.35 7.17 2.94
CA ASN A 20 -8.88 8.56 2.94
C ASN A 20 -8.28 9.02 4.29
N LEU A 21 -7.67 8.10 5.05
CA LEU A 21 -6.91 8.44 6.25
C LEU A 21 -5.46 8.81 5.90
N ILE A 22 -4.97 8.33 4.76
CA ILE A 22 -3.72 8.75 4.11
C ILE A 22 -3.96 8.94 2.61
N ASP A 23 -3.27 9.88 1.99
CA ASP A 23 -3.49 10.21 0.57
C ASP A 23 -2.85 9.20 -0.39
N CYS A 24 -1.66 8.69 -0.03
CA CYS A 24 -0.93 7.70 -0.80
C CYS A 24 -0.09 6.81 0.12
N VAL A 25 0.17 5.59 -0.34
CA VAL A 25 1.12 4.67 0.28
C VAL A 25 2.48 4.87 -0.36
N MET A 26 3.55 4.87 0.42
CA MET A 26 4.91 4.93 -0.08
C MET A 26 5.61 3.60 0.19
N SER A 27 5.87 2.82 -0.87
CA SER A 27 6.50 1.49 -0.77
C SER A 27 7.40 1.24 -1.98
N ASP A 28 8.43 0.42 -1.79
CA ASP A 28 9.25 -0.10 -2.89
C ASP A 28 8.55 -1.28 -3.60
N ASP A 29 7.61 -1.93 -2.90
CA ASP A 29 6.80 -3.06 -3.34
C ASP A 29 5.44 -2.58 -3.88
N ILE A 30 4.85 -3.41 -4.75
CA ILE A 30 3.58 -3.09 -5.43
C ILE A 30 2.38 -3.82 -4.82
N ASP A 31 2.61 -4.65 -3.81
CA ASP A 31 1.59 -5.54 -3.23
C ASP A 31 0.48 -4.75 -2.52
N THR A 32 0.80 -3.54 -2.05
CA THR A 32 -0.20 -2.56 -1.61
C THR A 32 -1.32 -2.32 -2.64
N LEU A 33 -1.02 -2.34 -3.95
CA LEU A 33 -2.04 -2.24 -5.01
C LEU A 33 -2.90 -3.50 -5.12
N ILE A 34 -2.31 -4.68 -4.86
CA ILE A 34 -3.01 -5.98 -4.81
C ILE A 34 -3.93 -6.05 -3.59
N PHE A 35 -3.58 -5.37 -2.49
CA PHE A 35 -4.45 -5.18 -1.33
C PHE A 35 -5.46 -4.03 -1.49
N GLY A 36 -5.44 -3.31 -2.60
CA GLY A 36 -6.46 -2.32 -2.95
C GLY A 36 -6.11 -0.86 -2.66
N ALA A 37 -4.82 -0.53 -2.48
CA ALA A 37 -4.37 0.85 -2.43
C ALA A 37 -4.77 1.60 -3.72
N GLN A 38 -5.23 2.83 -3.57
CA GLN A 38 -5.65 3.70 -4.68
C GLN A 38 -4.49 4.54 -5.23
N CYS A 39 -3.51 4.88 -4.40
CA CYS A 39 -2.32 5.64 -4.76
C CYS A 39 -1.07 5.03 -4.11
N LEU A 40 -0.10 4.63 -4.95
CA LEU A 40 1.22 4.16 -4.54
C LEU A 40 2.30 5.09 -5.07
N ILE A 41 3.21 5.51 -4.20
CA ILE A 41 4.43 6.26 -4.51
C ILE A 41 5.61 5.31 -4.34
N ARG A 42 6.36 5.10 -5.41
CA ARG A 42 7.59 4.31 -5.41
C ARG A 42 8.80 5.21 -5.64
N ILE A 43 9.83 5.07 -4.82
CA ILE A 43 11.06 5.85 -5.01
C ILE A 43 11.81 5.28 -6.22
N GLU A 44 12.21 6.14 -7.15
CA GLU A 44 13.09 5.71 -8.22
C GLU A 44 14.44 5.28 -7.63
N GLN A 45 14.77 3.99 -7.69
CA GLN A 45 16.09 3.54 -7.26
C GLN A 45 17.11 3.82 -8.38
N PRO A 46 18.22 4.50 -8.10
CA PRO A 46 19.19 4.83 -9.13
C PRO A 46 19.92 3.56 -9.58
N PHE A 47 19.61 3.11 -10.80
CA PHE A 47 20.12 1.85 -11.38
C PHE A 47 21.66 1.73 -11.37
N LYS A 48 22.41 2.85 -11.31
CA LYS A 48 23.89 2.91 -11.28
C LYS A 48 24.46 4.17 -10.61
N ALA A 49 23.89 4.68 -9.52
CA ALA A 49 24.51 5.83 -8.85
C ALA A 49 25.62 5.40 -7.87
N LYS A 50 26.79 6.05 -7.96
CA LYS A 50 27.76 6.13 -6.85
C LYS A 50 26.98 6.55 -5.58
N LYS A 51 27.35 5.99 -4.42
CA LYS A 51 26.74 6.01 -3.06
C LYS A 51 26.21 7.36 -2.49
N SER A 52 25.98 8.40 -3.28
CA SER A 52 25.71 9.78 -2.86
C SER A 52 24.70 10.52 -3.75
N THR A 53 24.09 9.90 -4.76
CA THR A 53 23.07 10.61 -5.57
C THR A 53 21.73 10.49 -4.87
N VAL A 54 21.26 11.59 -4.27
CA VAL A 54 19.90 11.69 -3.73
C VAL A 54 18.95 11.53 -4.92
N CYS A 55 18.13 10.48 -4.92
CA CYS A 55 17.07 10.37 -5.92
C CYS A 55 15.91 11.26 -5.48
N ASN A 56 15.56 12.23 -6.33
CA ASN A 56 14.44 13.13 -6.11
C ASN A 56 13.20 12.74 -6.93
N ASN A 57 13.31 11.68 -7.73
CA ASN A 57 12.22 11.23 -8.58
C ASN A 57 11.43 10.13 -7.88
N VAL A 58 10.13 10.17 -8.08
CA VAL A 58 9.20 9.14 -7.64
C VAL A 58 8.33 8.72 -8.81
N TYR A 59 7.94 7.45 -8.83
CA TYR A 59 6.88 6.95 -9.68
C TYR A 59 5.58 6.95 -8.87
N ILE A 60 4.50 7.44 -9.48
CA ILE A 60 3.17 7.44 -8.87
C ILE A 60 2.29 6.51 -9.68
N TYR A 61 1.74 5.51 -9.03
CA TYR A 61 0.79 4.56 -9.59
C TYR A 61 -0.55 4.78 -8.93
N THR A 62 -1.60 4.99 -9.73
CA THR A 62 -2.97 5.07 -9.22
C THR A 62 -3.79 3.92 -9.77
N SER A 63 -4.66 3.33 -8.94
CA SER A 63 -5.56 2.26 -9.37
C SER A 63 -6.37 2.67 -10.60
N GLN A 64 -6.88 3.90 -10.62
CA GLN A 64 -7.62 4.46 -11.75
C GLN A 64 -6.80 4.50 -13.05
N ALA A 65 -5.53 4.90 -13.00
CA ALA A 65 -4.68 4.93 -14.20
C ALA A 65 -4.32 3.52 -14.69
N ILE A 66 -4.17 2.55 -13.78
CA ILE A 66 -3.92 1.14 -14.12
C ILE A 66 -5.14 0.54 -14.82
N GLU A 67 -6.32 0.77 -14.26
CA GLU A 67 -7.59 0.24 -14.78
C GLU A 67 -7.97 0.88 -16.13
N ASN A 68 -7.72 2.18 -16.31
CA ASN A 68 -8.03 2.88 -17.57
C ASN A 68 -6.90 2.79 -18.62
N SER A 69 -5.82 2.05 -18.34
CA SER A 69 -4.72 1.91 -19.28
C SER A 69 -5.06 0.93 -20.38
N ASP A 70 -5.02 1.35 -21.64
CA ASP A 70 -5.20 0.47 -22.81
C ASP A 70 -4.20 -0.70 -22.86
N SER A 71 -3.07 -0.56 -22.18
CA SER A 71 -1.99 -1.56 -22.19
C SER A 71 -2.08 -2.59 -21.06
N ILE A 72 -2.82 -2.28 -19.98
CA ILE A 72 -2.90 -3.12 -18.78
C ILE A 72 -4.37 -3.43 -18.46
N GLY A 73 -5.20 -2.39 -18.29
CA GLY A 73 -6.64 -2.55 -18.13
C GLY A 73 -7.07 -3.40 -16.94
N LEU A 74 -6.29 -3.39 -15.86
CA LEU A 74 -6.51 -4.29 -14.72
C LEU A 74 -7.27 -3.61 -13.59
N THR A 75 -8.36 -4.24 -13.17
CA THR A 75 -9.06 -3.93 -11.92
C THR A 75 -8.28 -4.47 -10.72
N HIS A 76 -8.69 -4.09 -9.51
CA HIS A 76 -8.17 -4.68 -8.28
C HIS A 76 -8.33 -6.22 -8.26
N ALA A 77 -9.48 -6.74 -8.69
CA ALA A 77 -9.69 -8.20 -8.79
C ALA A 77 -8.81 -8.84 -9.87
N GLY A 78 -8.53 -8.12 -10.95
CA GLY A 78 -7.55 -8.51 -11.97
C GLY A 78 -6.13 -8.62 -11.41
N LEU A 79 -5.69 -7.66 -10.57
CA LEU A 79 -4.38 -7.71 -9.91
C LEU A 79 -4.25 -8.92 -8.97
N ILE A 80 -5.27 -9.18 -8.15
CA ILE A 80 -5.32 -10.38 -7.29
C ILE A 80 -5.24 -11.65 -8.13
N PHE A 81 -5.99 -11.72 -9.23
CA PHE A 81 -5.97 -12.88 -10.12
C PHE A 81 -4.59 -13.09 -10.77
N VAL A 82 -3.90 -12.01 -11.14
CA VAL A 82 -2.52 -12.09 -11.63
C VAL A 82 -1.59 -12.69 -10.57
N ALA A 83 -1.72 -12.31 -9.30
CA ALA A 83 -0.95 -12.89 -8.19
C ALA A 83 -1.27 -14.38 -8.00
N LEU A 84 -2.53 -14.79 -8.15
CA LEU A 84 -2.92 -16.21 -8.07
C LEU A 84 -2.34 -17.06 -9.21
N VAL A 85 -2.22 -16.49 -10.42
CA VAL A 85 -1.72 -17.20 -11.61
C VAL A 85 -0.19 -17.19 -11.70
N ASN A 86 0.45 -16.04 -11.50
CA ASN A 86 1.90 -15.88 -11.65
C ASN A 86 2.68 -16.15 -10.35
N GLY A 87 1.98 -16.23 -9.23
CA GLY A 87 2.57 -16.35 -7.91
C GLY A 87 2.76 -15.00 -7.23
N GLY A 88 2.74 -15.03 -5.91
CA GLY A 88 2.97 -13.92 -5.00
C GLY A 88 3.42 -14.45 -3.64
N ASP A 89 3.34 -13.63 -2.60
CA ASP A 89 3.91 -13.99 -1.29
C ASP A 89 3.27 -15.20 -0.60
N TYR A 90 2.03 -15.53 -0.97
CA TYR A 90 1.28 -16.63 -0.38
C TYR A 90 1.32 -17.95 -1.17
N HIS A 91 1.72 -17.92 -2.45
CA HIS A 91 1.68 -19.10 -3.32
C HIS A 91 2.56 -18.92 -4.57
N ASP A 92 3.18 -20.01 -5.05
CA ASP A 92 4.09 -20.01 -6.21
C ASP A 92 3.39 -19.81 -7.58
N GLY A 93 2.06 -19.72 -7.57
CA GLY A 93 1.23 -19.60 -8.77
C GLY A 93 1.05 -20.91 -9.55
N LEU A 94 0.69 -20.79 -10.82
CA LEU A 94 0.59 -21.90 -11.75
C LEU A 94 1.90 -22.08 -12.51
N GLU A 95 2.45 -23.29 -12.51
CA GLU A 95 3.66 -23.60 -13.27
C GLU A 95 3.49 -23.25 -14.75
N GLN A 96 4.51 -22.64 -15.37
CA GLN A 96 4.56 -22.28 -16.79
C GLN A 96 3.58 -21.18 -17.24
N PHE A 97 2.74 -20.64 -16.35
CA PHE A 97 1.96 -19.44 -16.63
C PHE A 97 2.84 -18.20 -16.48
N GLY A 98 3.17 -17.57 -17.61
CA GLY A 98 3.88 -16.29 -17.59
C GLY A 98 2.97 -15.12 -17.26
N ILE A 99 3.56 -14.04 -16.73
CA ILE A 99 2.86 -12.79 -16.39
C ILE A 99 1.96 -12.25 -17.53
N LYS A 100 2.36 -12.38 -18.79
CA LYS A 100 1.55 -11.92 -19.94
C LYS A 100 0.24 -12.70 -20.08
N THR A 101 0.28 -14.01 -19.85
CA THR A 101 -0.92 -14.86 -19.88
C THR A 101 -1.83 -14.54 -18.70
N ALA A 102 -1.24 -14.33 -17.51
CA ALA A 102 -1.98 -13.93 -16.32
C ALA A 102 -2.74 -12.61 -16.54
N ILE A 103 -2.04 -11.58 -17.07
CA ILE A 103 -2.65 -10.29 -17.40
C ILE A 103 -3.75 -10.47 -18.45
N ALA A 104 -3.50 -11.21 -19.54
CA ALA A 104 -4.50 -11.42 -20.59
C ALA A 104 -5.77 -12.09 -20.04
N LEU A 105 -5.63 -13.13 -19.21
CA LEU A 105 -6.77 -13.78 -18.56
C LEU A 105 -7.50 -12.85 -17.57
N ALA A 106 -6.77 -11.99 -16.86
CA ALA A 106 -7.39 -10.96 -16.03
C ALA A 106 -8.19 -9.96 -16.87
N CYS A 107 -7.66 -9.48 -18.01
CA CYS A 107 -8.37 -8.62 -18.95
C CYS A 107 -9.61 -9.29 -19.56
N CYS A 108 -9.63 -10.63 -19.67
CA CYS A 108 -10.83 -11.38 -20.05
C CYS A 108 -11.94 -11.39 -18.96
N GLY A 109 -11.71 -10.75 -17.80
CA GLY A 109 -12.67 -10.66 -16.70
C GLY A 109 -12.71 -11.90 -15.78
N PHE A 110 -11.75 -12.81 -15.90
CA PHE A 110 -11.71 -14.01 -15.05
C PHE A 110 -11.43 -13.68 -13.58
N GLY A 111 -10.62 -12.66 -13.31
CA GLY A 111 -10.37 -12.17 -11.95
C GLY A 111 -11.60 -11.54 -11.32
N ASP A 112 -12.30 -10.67 -12.04
CA ASP A 112 -13.51 -10.00 -11.57
C ASP A 112 -14.63 -11.00 -11.30
N SER A 113 -14.90 -11.92 -12.23
CA SER A 113 -15.92 -12.95 -12.06
C SER A 113 -15.63 -13.86 -10.86
N LEU A 114 -14.37 -14.26 -10.66
CA LEU A 114 -13.95 -15.07 -9.51
C LEU A 114 -14.12 -14.30 -8.18
N SER A 115 -13.62 -13.06 -8.11
CA SER A 115 -13.72 -12.25 -6.89
C SER A 115 -15.18 -11.96 -6.54
N ASN A 116 -16.01 -11.65 -7.54
CA ASN A 116 -17.43 -11.42 -7.35
C ASN A 116 -18.17 -12.68 -6.86
N ALA A 117 -17.86 -13.85 -7.43
CA ALA A 117 -18.43 -15.11 -6.97
C ALA A 117 -18.00 -15.44 -5.54
N PHE A 118 -16.72 -15.28 -5.21
CA PHE A 118 -16.18 -15.56 -3.88
C PHE A 118 -16.82 -14.69 -2.78
N LYS A 119 -17.14 -13.43 -3.08
CA LYS A 119 -17.76 -12.51 -2.12
C LYS A 119 -19.25 -12.74 -1.91
N ASN A 120 -19.97 -13.22 -2.93
CA ASN A 120 -21.43 -13.18 -2.96
C ASN A 120 -22.11 -14.56 -2.97
N LEU A 121 -21.41 -15.64 -3.30
CA LEU A 121 -21.99 -16.99 -3.38
C LEU A 121 -21.69 -17.81 -2.12
N ALA A 122 -22.64 -18.65 -1.72
CA ALA A 122 -22.41 -19.67 -0.71
C ALA A 122 -21.57 -20.84 -1.28
N GLU A 123 -20.92 -21.63 -0.42
CA GLU A 123 -20.05 -22.75 -0.83
C GLU A 123 -20.61 -23.68 -1.92
N PRO A 124 -21.86 -24.19 -1.87
CA PRO A 124 -22.37 -25.09 -2.91
C PRO A 124 -22.57 -24.38 -4.27
N GLU A 125 -22.97 -23.13 -4.24
CA GLU A 125 -23.15 -22.30 -5.45
C GLU A 125 -21.79 -21.92 -6.04
N LEU A 126 -20.82 -21.59 -5.17
CA LEU A 126 -19.44 -21.30 -5.56
C LEU A 126 -18.79 -22.51 -6.25
N ALA A 127 -18.98 -23.73 -5.73
CA ALA A 127 -18.49 -24.94 -6.37
C ALA A 127 -19.07 -25.14 -7.78
N THR A 128 -20.36 -24.85 -7.96
CA THR A 128 -21.03 -24.92 -9.27
C THR A 128 -20.50 -23.84 -10.21
N PHE A 129 -20.32 -22.61 -9.72
CA PHE A 129 -19.72 -21.52 -10.47
C PHE A 129 -18.31 -21.89 -10.95
N LEU A 130 -17.45 -22.41 -10.07
CA LEU A 130 -16.07 -22.78 -10.40
C LEU A 130 -16.01 -23.81 -11.54
N GLN A 131 -16.92 -24.79 -11.57
CA GLN A 131 -17.00 -25.74 -12.69
C GLN A 131 -17.27 -25.05 -14.03
N SER A 132 -18.16 -24.06 -14.06
CA SER A 132 -18.42 -23.29 -15.27
C SER A 132 -17.24 -22.38 -15.62
N TRP A 133 -16.65 -21.73 -14.61
CA TRP A 133 -15.52 -20.81 -14.74
C TRP A 133 -14.26 -21.51 -15.28
N TRP A 134 -13.93 -22.72 -14.81
CA TRP A 134 -12.84 -23.54 -15.35
C TRP A 134 -13.04 -23.87 -16.82
N ARG A 135 -14.26 -24.23 -17.23
CA ARG A 135 -14.55 -24.51 -18.65
C ARG A 135 -14.31 -23.27 -19.50
N SER A 136 -14.72 -22.09 -19.01
CA SER A 136 -14.51 -20.82 -19.70
C SER A 136 -13.02 -20.45 -19.82
N ILE A 137 -12.23 -20.60 -18.75
CA ILE A 137 -10.78 -20.34 -18.81
C ILE A 137 -10.09 -21.29 -19.78
N ARG A 138 -10.38 -22.60 -19.70
CA ARG A 138 -9.78 -23.60 -20.59
C ARG A 138 -10.15 -23.33 -22.05
N HIS A 139 -11.41 -22.99 -22.31
CA HIS A 139 -11.86 -22.61 -23.64
C HIS A 139 -11.16 -21.35 -24.15
N GLU A 140 -10.99 -20.32 -23.31
CA GLU A 140 -10.30 -19.11 -23.70
C GLU A 140 -8.82 -19.38 -24.00
N LEU A 141 -8.13 -20.18 -23.18
CA LEU A 141 -6.76 -20.62 -23.44
C LEU A 141 -6.63 -21.40 -24.76
N GLN A 142 -7.64 -22.18 -25.14
CA GLN A 142 -7.64 -22.95 -26.39
C GLN A 142 -7.98 -22.11 -27.63
N SER A 143 -8.94 -21.20 -27.51
CA SER A 143 -9.52 -20.47 -28.64
C SER A 143 -8.97 -19.06 -28.82
N ASN A 144 -8.53 -18.41 -27.74
CA ASN A 144 -8.23 -16.98 -27.65
C ASN A 144 -9.38 -16.14 -28.24
N SER A 145 -10.62 -16.47 -27.86
CA SER A 145 -11.82 -15.90 -28.47
C SER A 145 -11.99 -14.41 -28.19
N GLN A 146 -11.47 -13.92 -27.06
CA GLN A 146 -11.51 -12.50 -26.69
C GLN A 146 -10.32 -11.71 -27.24
N GLY A 147 -9.26 -12.39 -27.70
CA GLY A 147 -8.15 -11.76 -28.41
C GLY A 147 -7.11 -11.05 -27.53
N TYR A 148 -7.16 -11.21 -26.21
CA TYR A 148 -6.18 -10.59 -25.29
C TYR A 148 -4.83 -11.31 -25.27
N MET A 149 -4.76 -12.60 -25.66
CA MET A 149 -3.50 -13.34 -25.74
C MET A 149 -2.86 -13.20 -27.12
N THR A 150 -1.52 -13.29 -27.18
CA THR A 150 -0.80 -13.29 -28.46
C THR A 150 -1.04 -14.56 -29.27
N ASN A 151 -1.13 -15.72 -28.59
CA ASN A 151 -1.32 -17.03 -29.20
C ASN A 151 -2.33 -17.84 -28.37
N GLN A 152 -2.91 -18.87 -28.99
CA GLN A 152 -3.62 -19.93 -28.27
C GLN A 152 -2.61 -20.76 -27.47
N ASN A 153 -3.00 -21.19 -26.27
CA ASN A 153 -2.17 -21.99 -25.36
C ASN A 153 -2.91 -23.27 -24.90
N PRO A 154 -3.14 -24.25 -25.80
CA PRO A 154 -3.85 -25.49 -25.43
C PRO A 154 -3.14 -26.32 -24.35
N SER A 155 -1.80 -26.25 -24.27
CA SER A 155 -1.03 -26.94 -23.23
C SER A 155 -1.33 -26.38 -21.83
N LEU A 156 -1.43 -25.06 -21.70
CA LEU A 156 -1.76 -24.39 -20.44
C LEU A 156 -3.21 -24.69 -20.02
N ALA A 157 -4.13 -24.87 -20.98
CA ALA A 157 -5.50 -25.26 -20.68
C ALA A 157 -5.58 -26.61 -19.93
N CYS A 158 -4.67 -27.54 -20.21
CA CYS A 158 -4.60 -28.83 -19.52
C CYS A 158 -4.06 -28.72 -18.07
N GLN A 159 -3.35 -27.64 -17.74
CA GLN A 159 -2.78 -27.41 -16.41
C GLN A 159 -3.78 -26.75 -15.44
N ILE A 160 -4.84 -26.11 -15.96
CA ILE A 160 -5.94 -25.62 -15.12
C ILE A 160 -6.72 -26.82 -14.60
N THR A 161 -6.52 -27.18 -13.34
CA THR A 161 -7.20 -28.26 -12.61
C THR A 161 -8.22 -27.71 -11.62
N GLU A 162 -9.00 -28.58 -10.99
CA GLU A 162 -9.99 -28.21 -9.96
C GLU A 162 -9.35 -27.72 -8.64
N SER A 163 -8.03 -27.89 -8.49
CA SER A 163 -7.28 -27.37 -7.34
C SER A 163 -6.95 -25.88 -7.45
N PHE A 164 -7.07 -25.28 -8.64
CA PHE A 164 -6.91 -23.85 -8.84
C PHE A 164 -8.29 -23.19 -8.96
N PRO A 165 -8.55 -22.03 -8.36
CA PRO A 165 -7.67 -21.33 -7.42
C PRO A 165 -7.72 -21.96 -6.03
N ASP A 166 -6.63 -21.80 -5.27
CA ASP A 166 -6.68 -22.02 -3.83
C ASP A 166 -7.52 -20.90 -3.18
N LEU A 167 -8.72 -21.25 -2.71
CA LEU A 167 -9.64 -20.31 -2.09
C LEU A 167 -9.14 -19.76 -0.75
N GLN A 168 -8.24 -20.47 -0.06
CA GLN A 168 -7.61 -19.97 1.16
C GLN A 168 -6.63 -18.85 0.80
N VAL A 169 -5.83 -19.04 -0.25
CA VAL A 169 -4.92 -18.00 -0.76
C VAL A 169 -5.70 -16.79 -1.28
N LEU A 170 -6.79 -17.01 -2.03
CA LEU A 170 -7.67 -15.91 -2.47
C LEU A 170 -8.23 -15.13 -1.26
N SER A 171 -8.59 -15.82 -0.17
CA SER A 171 -9.09 -15.16 1.05
C SER A 171 -8.04 -14.28 1.72
N LEU A 172 -6.74 -14.57 1.62
CA LEU A 172 -5.68 -13.75 2.22
C LEU A 172 -5.61 -12.37 1.56
N TYR A 173 -5.80 -12.29 0.25
CA TYR A 173 -5.87 -11.02 -0.48
C TYR A 173 -7.22 -10.31 -0.30
N VAL A 174 -8.33 -11.04 -0.42
CA VAL A 174 -9.68 -10.43 -0.43
C VAL A 174 -10.16 -10.03 0.96
N ASN A 175 -9.83 -10.81 1.99
CA ASN A 175 -10.27 -10.63 3.37
C ASN A 175 -9.06 -10.47 4.31
N SER A 176 -8.11 -9.62 3.92
CA SER A 176 -6.90 -9.36 4.70
C SER A 176 -7.24 -8.82 6.10
N VAL A 177 -6.42 -9.18 7.08
CA VAL A 177 -6.60 -8.75 8.47
C VAL A 177 -6.08 -7.33 8.64
N THR A 178 -6.99 -6.40 8.96
CA THR A 178 -6.70 -4.98 9.17
C THR A 178 -7.39 -4.48 10.44
N SER A 179 -7.13 -3.23 10.84
CA SER A 179 -7.81 -2.60 11.98
C SER A 179 -9.33 -2.44 11.79
N TRP A 180 -9.85 -2.69 10.58
CA TRP A 180 -11.28 -2.67 10.25
C TRP A 180 -11.91 -4.06 10.10
N SER A 181 -11.15 -5.13 10.35
CA SER A 181 -11.70 -6.48 10.37
C SER A 181 -12.79 -6.65 11.45
N PRO A 182 -13.74 -7.58 11.27
CA PRO A 182 -14.82 -7.79 12.24
C PRO A 182 -14.32 -7.98 13.67
N GLY A 183 -14.87 -7.21 14.61
CA GLY A 183 -14.49 -7.25 16.03
C GLY A 183 -13.27 -6.41 16.41
N GLN A 184 -12.63 -5.73 15.46
CA GLN A 184 -11.53 -4.80 15.73
C GLN A 184 -12.04 -3.37 15.94
N VAL A 185 -11.20 -2.55 16.61
CA VAL A 185 -11.46 -1.13 16.81
C VAL A 185 -10.55 -0.34 15.88
N PRO A 186 -11.09 0.52 14.99
CA PRO A 186 -10.29 1.38 14.13
C PRO A 186 -9.32 2.26 14.94
N PRO A 187 -8.13 2.58 14.39
CA PRO A 187 -7.17 3.42 15.08
C PRO A 187 -7.70 4.85 15.26
N ASP A 188 -7.34 5.47 16.38
CA ASP A 188 -7.54 6.91 16.58
C ASP A 188 -6.50 7.68 15.77
N THR A 189 -6.94 8.24 14.64
CA THR A 189 -6.12 9.03 13.73
C THR A 189 -6.08 10.53 14.08
N SER A 190 -6.77 10.96 15.14
CA SER A 190 -6.84 12.39 15.54
C SER A 190 -5.47 13.02 15.83
N ARG A 191 -4.45 12.19 16.09
CA ARG A 191 -3.08 12.61 16.40
C ARG A 191 -2.09 12.41 15.25
N TRP A 192 -2.56 12.00 14.08
CA TRP A 192 -1.74 11.75 12.88
C TRP A 192 -1.47 13.04 12.12
N TYR A 193 -0.89 14.02 12.82
CA TYR A 193 -0.41 15.25 12.23
C TYR A 193 1.10 15.38 12.44
N PRO A 194 1.79 16.18 11.61
CA PRO A 194 3.22 16.41 11.78
C PRO A 194 3.50 17.05 13.14
N HIS A 195 4.38 16.44 13.94
CA HIS A 195 4.83 16.97 15.23
C HIS A 195 6.21 17.60 15.10
N LEU A 196 6.45 18.68 15.83
CA LEU A 196 7.80 19.19 15.99
C LEU A 196 8.66 18.15 16.73
N PRO A 197 9.88 17.85 16.24
CA PRO A 197 10.76 16.92 16.93
C PRO A 197 11.17 17.53 18.29
N GLN A 198 11.15 16.71 19.33
CA GLN A 198 11.67 17.10 20.64
C GLN A 198 13.20 17.10 20.57
N LEU A 199 13.78 18.26 20.25
CA LEU A 199 15.21 18.41 19.97
C LEU A 199 16.13 17.86 21.05
N TRP A 200 15.76 18.02 22.32
CA TRP A 200 16.54 17.52 23.44
C TRP A 200 16.58 15.99 23.49
N LEU A 201 15.47 15.29 23.15
CA LEU A 201 15.44 13.83 23.01
C LEU A 201 16.29 13.36 21.83
N VAL A 202 16.23 14.07 20.70
CA VAL A 202 17.07 13.77 19.53
C VAL A 202 18.54 13.95 19.88
N ALA A 203 18.90 15.00 20.62
CA ALA A 203 20.27 15.24 21.09
C ALA A 203 20.73 14.16 22.08
N GLN A 204 19.87 13.76 23.02
CA GLN A 204 20.14 12.66 23.95
C GLN A 204 20.42 11.36 23.19
N PHE A 205 19.52 10.95 22.30
CA PHE A 205 19.69 9.76 21.46
C PHE A 205 20.98 9.83 20.62
N ALA A 206 21.28 11.01 20.07
CA ALA A 206 22.48 11.22 19.27
C ALA A 206 23.77 11.03 20.08
N VAL A 207 23.82 11.48 21.33
CA VAL A 207 24.96 11.28 22.23
C VAL A 207 25.08 9.82 22.67
N GLU A 208 23.95 9.17 22.96
CA GLU A 208 23.93 7.78 23.45
C GLU A 208 24.28 6.75 22.36
N HIS A 209 23.96 7.03 21.09
CA HIS A 209 24.02 6.00 20.04
C HIS A 209 24.82 6.36 18.78
N LEU A 210 25.01 7.65 18.46
CA LEU A 210 25.52 8.05 17.13
C LEU A 210 26.83 8.83 17.17
N PHE A 211 27.01 9.72 18.14
CA PHE A 211 28.15 10.63 18.19
C PHE A 211 28.76 10.65 19.60
N PRO A 212 30.07 10.38 19.72
CA PRO A 212 30.72 10.31 21.03
C PRO A 212 30.91 11.68 21.72
N THR A 213 30.67 12.80 21.04
CA THR A 213 30.91 14.15 21.63
C THR A 213 29.85 15.18 21.25
N HIS A 214 29.68 16.18 22.12
CA HIS A 214 28.76 17.29 21.95
C HIS A 214 29.01 18.10 20.67
N GLN A 215 30.28 18.36 20.34
CA GLN A 215 30.66 19.13 19.16
C GLN A 215 30.29 18.41 17.85
N GLN A 216 30.34 17.08 17.82
CA GLN A 216 30.06 16.30 16.62
C GLN A 216 28.58 16.30 16.27
N TYR A 217 27.69 16.03 17.22
CA TYR A 217 26.25 16.00 16.91
C TYR A 217 25.72 17.40 16.58
N LEU A 218 26.20 18.46 17.26
CA LEU A 218 25.80 19.84 16.96
C LEU A 218 26.19 20.25 15.53
N LYS A 219 27.36 19.83 15.05
CA LYS A 219 27.78 20.08 13.67
C LYS A 219 26.82 19.41 12.67
N VAL A 220 26.35 18.20 12.96
CA VAL A 220 25.36 17.49 12.14
C VAL A 220 24.00 18.18 12.20
N PHE A 221 23.55 18.58 13.39
CA PHE A 221 22.26 19.24 13.58
C PHE A 221 22.22 20.59 12.85
N HIS A 222 23.27 21.40 12.96
CA HIS A 222 23.37 22.66 12.24
C HIS A 222 23.32 22.48 10.72
N LYS A 223 23.95 21.43 10.20
CA LYS A 223 23.98 21.17 8.75
C LYS A 223 22.67 20.58 8.21
N HIS A 224 22.02 19.70 8.96
CA HIS A 224 20.95 18.85 8.42
C HIS A 224 19.59 19.00 9.11
N LEU A 225 19.56 19.33 10.40
CA LEU A 225 18.33 19.37 11.20
C LEU A 225 17.76 20.78 11.29
N PHE A 226 18.57 21.77 11.71
CA PHE A 226 18.09 23.13 11.96
C PHE A 226 17.48 23.81 10.71
N PRO A 227 18.09 23.72 9.50
CA PRO A 227 17.47 24.28 8.31
C PRO A 227 16.10 23.65 7.99
N LYS A 228 15.98 22.33 8.17
CA LYS A 228 14.73 21.60 7.94
C LYS A 228 13.67 21.92 8.99
N MET A 229 14.08 22.14 10.24
CA MET A 229 13.18 22.61 11.29
C MET A 229 12.65 24.01 11.00
N ALA A 230 13.49 24.93 10.55
CA ALA A 230 13.05 26.26 10.14
C ALA A 230 12.04 26.16 8.98
N TYR A 231 12.33 25.34 7.97
CA TYR A 231 11.39 25.06 6.88
C TYR A 231 10.05 24.50 7.39
N HIS A 232 10.09 23.53 8.31
CA HIS A 232 8.89 22.94 8.90
C HIS A 232 8.06 23.97 9.66
N LEU A 233 8.69 24.80 10.50
CA LEU A 233 8.02 25.88 11.26
C LEU A 233 7.39 26.92 10.34
N ILE A 234 8.02 27.21 9.19
CA ILE A 234 7.47 28.13 8.18
C ILE A 234 6.30 27.49 7.43
N THR A 235 6.42 26.22 7.05
CA THR A 235 5.46 25.52 6.18
C THR A 235 4.19 25.11 6.91
N PHE A 236 4.32 24.56 8.12
CA PHE A 236 3.20 24.04 8.91
C PHE A 236 2.72 25.03 9.99
N GLY A 237 3.40 26.16 10.12
CA GLY A 237 3.20 27.14 11.18
C GLY A 237 3.82 26.66 12.50
N ALA A 238 4.52 27.56 13.20
CA ALA A 238 4.77 27.36 14.61
C ALA A 238 3.41 27.48 15.34
N PRO A 239 3.08 26.60 16.29
CA PRO A 239 1.96 26.86 17.20
C PRO A 239 2.20 28.22 17.87
N MET A 240 1.39 29.22 17.50
CA MET A 240 1.46 30.57 18.05
C MET A 240 0.49 30.69 19.22
N TYR A 241 1.04 30.88 20.42
CA TYR A 241 0.22 31.19 21.58
C TYR A 241 -0.32 32.62 21.49
N ASP A 242 -1.64 32.77 21.41
CA ASP A 242 -2.32 34.05 21.57
C ASP A 242 -2.66 34.29 23.04
N ALA A 243 -1.91 35.20 23.65
CA ALA A 243 -2.08 35.57 25.05
C ALA A 243 -3.44 36.24 25.36
N LYS A 244 -4.16 36.78 24.36
CA LYS A 244 -5.47 37.41 24.57
C LYS A 244 -6.59 36.38 24.63
N THR A 245 -6.50 35.33 23.82
CA THR A 245 -7.52 34.26 23.77
C THR A 245 -7.15 33.05 24.63
N GLN A 246 -5.90 32.93 25.07
CA GLN A 246 -5.33 31.71 25.67
C GLN A 246 -5.46 30.49 24.75
N HIS A 247 -5.38 30.71 23.44
CA HIS A 247 -5.36 29.63 22.45
C HIS A 247 -3.99 29.51 21.79
N ILE A 248 -3.61 28.29 21.44
CA ILE A 248 -2.52 28.05 20.50
C ILE A 248 -3.13 27.99 19.10
N HIS A 249 -2.77 28.94 18.26
CA HIS A 249 -3.14 29.03 16.85
C HIS A 249 -2.01 28.44 16.01
N GLY A 250 -2.25 27.29 15.37
CA GLY A 250 -1.41 26.78 14.29
C GLY A 250 -2.15 26.85 12.96
N LEU A 251 -1.44 26.68 11.83
CA LEU A 251 -2.08 26.61 10.51
C LEU A 251 -3.07 25.41 10.42
N LEU A 252 -2.98 24.44 11.34
CA LEU A 252 -3.72 23.17 11.34
C LEU A 252 -4.26 22.74 12.73
N ALA A 253 -4.17 23.57 13.78
CA ALA A 253 -4.69 23.19 15.10
C ALA A 253 -5.10 24.39 15.96
N ASP A 254 -6.32 24.32 16.51
CA ASP A 254 -6.83 25.22 17.55
C ASP A 254 -6.93 24.45 18.87
N ALA A 255 -6.19 24.88 19.89
CA ALA A 255 -6.26 24.29 21.22
C ALA A 255 -6.35 25.36 22.31
N ALA A 256 -7.25 25.18 23.29
CA ALA A 256 -7.41 26.07 24.44
C ALA A 256 -6.38 25.73 25.54
N VAL A 257 -5.62 26.72 25.99
CA VAL A 257 -4.65 26.60 27.08
C VAL A 257 -5.36 26.96 28.39
N THR A 258 -5.68 25.96 29.21
CA THR A 258 -6.43 26.18 30.46
C THR A 258 -5.54 26.45 31.68
N LYS A 259 -4.25 26.08 31.65
CA LYS A 259 -3.25 26.36 32.70
C LYS A 259 -1.83 26.33 32.14
N ILE A 260 -1.01 27.32 32.48
CA ILE A 260 0.44 27.34 32.23
C ILE A 260 1.13 27.15 33.57
N TYR A 261 1.86 26.04 33.74
CA TYR A 261 2.69 25.82 34.92
C TYR A 261 4.06 26.47 34.69
N PRO A 262 4.49 27.43 35.53
CA PRO A 262 5.87 27.89 35.49
C PRO A 262 6.78 26.72 35.86
N GLN A 263 7.73 26.39 34.98
CA GLN A 263 8.78 25.41 35.29
C GLN A 263 9.74 26.02 36.34
N PRO A 264 10.24 25.23 37.29
CA PRO A 264 11.22 25.66 38.29
C PRO A 264 12.60 25.99 37.70
#